data_AF-A0AAP3A2Y0-F1
#
_entry.id   AF-A0AAP3A2Y0-F1
#
_cell.length_a   1.000
_cell.length_b   1.000
_cell.length_c   1.000
_cell.angle_alpha   90.00
_cell.angle_beta   90.00
_cell.angle_gamma   90.00
#
_symmetry.space_group_name_H-M   'P 1'
#
loop_
_entity.id
_entity.type
_entity.pdbx_description
1 polymer ?
#
loop_
_entity_poly.entity_id
_entity_poly.type
_entity_poly.pdbx_seq_one_letter_code
_entity_poly.pdbx_strand_id
1 'polypeptide(L)'
;SGEFPLGFAGVIRVQDKALLEIGSGATLTMQDIDSFEHHGTRTPELTYADSGAKIVNKGTVEIQNLGFAFVTGENTTGINSGTISLLQNGKDPAPSPIVLLATNGGSATNAGTITGKVTEQHSVFNKYSTGTSNSFIFNNDVSSITGLVAQSNSTI
;
A
#
# COMPACT_ATOMS: atom_id res chain seq x y z
N SER A 1 29.61 -7.74 3.26
CA SER A 1 28.44 -8.52 2.82
C SER A 1 27.50 -7.55 2.16
N GLY A 2 27.06 -7.83 0.93
CA GLY A 2 26.01 -7.01 0.31
C GLY A 2 24.66 -7.51 0.85
N GLU A 3 23.97 -6.68 1.61
CA GLU A 3 22.53 -6.87 1.83
C GLU A 3 21.87 -6.73 0.47
N PHE A 4 21.20 -7.79 0.01
CA PHE A 4 20.38 -7.74 -1.19
C PHE A 4 18.97 -7.37 -0.71
N PRO A 5 18.47 -6.16 -0.95
CA PRO A 5 17.13 -5.79 -0.52
C PRO A 5 16.12 -6.57 -1.36
N LEU A 6 15.58 -7.66 -0.81
CA LEU A 6 14.49 -8.39 -1.45
C LEU A 6 13.16 -7.82 -0.96
N GLY A 7 12.79 -6.66 -1.50
CA GLY A 7 11.43 -6.15 -1.40
C GLY A 7 10.54 -6.91 -2.38
N PHE A 8 9.83 -7.94 -1.92
CA PHE A 8 8.88 -8.65 -2.79
C PHE A 8 7.58 -7.85 -2.96
N ALA A 9 7.15 -7.71 -4.21
CA ALA A 9 5.97 -6.94 -4.62
C ALA A 9 4.96 -7.82 -5.36
N GLY A 10 3.66 -7.61 -5.15
CA GLY A 10 2.61 -8.38 -5.83
C GLY A 10 2.75 -9.89 -5.61
N VAL A 11 3.20 -10.28 -4.40
CA VAL A 11 3.47 -11.66 -4.00
C VAL A 11 2.21 -12.51 -4.14
N ILE A 12 1.07 -11.94 -3.74
CA ILE A 12 -0.21 -12.60 -3.81
C ILE A 12 -1.01 -12.00 -4.97
N ARG A 13 -1.25 -12.81 -6.00
CA ARG A 13 -2.10 -12.46 -7.14
C ARG A 13 -3.46 -13.11 -7.00
N VAL A 14 -4.51 -12.30 -7.06
CA VAL A 14 -5.91 -12.71 -6.96
C VAL A 14 -6.59 -12.28 -8.25
N GLN A 15 -6.98 -13.22 -9.10
CA GLN A 15 -7.52 -12.92 -10.43
C GLN A 15 -8.75 -13.79 -10.72
N ASP A 16 -9.45 -13.49 -11.80
CA ASP A 16 -10.54 -14.30 -12.35
C ASP A 16 -11.63 -14.63 -11.31
N LYS A 17 -12.11 -13.59 -10.62
CA LYS A 17 -13.13 -13.67 -9.57
C LYS A 17 -12.72 -14.47 -8.31
N ALA A 18 -11.43 -14.75 -8.14
CA ALA A 18 -10.92 -15.37 -6.92
C ALA A 18 -11.10 -14.46 -5.69
N LEU A 19 -11.13 -15.08 -4.51
CA LEU A 19 -11.26 -14.41 -3.22
C LEU A 19 -10.02 -14.70 -2.36
N LEU A 20 -9.40 -13.64 -1.86
CA LEU A 20 -8.47 -13.69 -0.74
C LEU A 20 -9.17 -13.10 0.50
N GLU A 21 -9.33 -13.90 1.55
CA GLU A 21 -9.85 -13.44 2.84
C GLU A 21 -8.82 -13.64 3.96
N ILE A 22 -8.48 -12.56 4.66
CA ILE A 22 -7.82 -12.61 5.97
C ILE A 22 -8.92 -12.61 7.02
N GLY A 23 -9.21 -13.80 7.57
CA GLY A 23 -10.33 -14.02 8.48
C GLY A 23 -10.19 -13.30 9.82
N SER A 24 -11.31 -13.16 10.54
CA SER A 24 -11.30 -12.60 11.89
C SER A 24 -10.41 -13.44 12.83
N GLY A 25 -9.58 -12.78 13.64
CA GLY A 25 -8.61 -13.44 14.51
C GLY A 25 -7.35 -13.96 13.79
N ALA A 26 -7.27 -13.86 12.45
CA ALA A 26 -6.06 -14.17 11.70
C ALA A 26 -5.16 -12.94 11.57
N THR A 27 -3.85 -13.20 11.46
CA THR A 27 -2.84 -12.17 11.17
C THR A 27 -2.08 -12.53 9.90
N LEU A 28 -2.03 -11.59 8.96
CA LEU A 28 -1.10 -11.60 7.83
C LEU A 28 0.02 -10.60 8.12
N THR A 29 1.26 -11.07 8.13
CA THR A 29 2.43 -10.23 8.42
C THR A 29 3.45 -10.29 7.28
N MET A 30 3.96 -9.13 6.92
CA MET A 30 5.07 -8.93 5.97
C MET A 30 5.96 -7.82 6.55
N GLN A 31 6.87 -8.21 7.44
CA GLN A 31 7.81 -7.35 8.16
C GLN A 31 9.24 -7.70 7.75
N ASP A 32 10.24 -7.07 8.37
CA ASP A 32 11.67 -7.29 8.16
C ASP A 32 12.13 -6.92 6.75
N ILE A 33 11.52 -5.86 6.20
CA ILE A 33 11.89 -5.29 4.91
C ILE A 33 12.64 -4.00 5.17
N ASP A 34 13.97 -4.10 5.20
CA ASP A 34 14.84 -3.00 5.62
C ASP A 34 15.01 -1.92 4.54
N SER A 35 14.93 -2.32 3.28
CA SER A 35 14.95 -1.38 2.16
C SER A 35 14.18 -1.93 0.95
N PHE A 36 13.61 -1.00 0.20
CA PHE A 36 12.92 -1.27 -1.05
C PHE A 36 13.55 -0.40 -2.14
N GLU A 37 14.17 -1.01 -3.14
CA GLU A 37 14.69 -0.25 -4.29
C GLU A 37 13.58 -0.15 -5.35
N HIS A 38 13.01 1.04 -5.48
CA HIS A 38 11.89 1.29 -6.38
C HIS A 38 12.31 1.83 -7.75
N HIS A 39 13.60 2.08 -8.01
CA HIS A 39 14.12 2.63 -9.28
C HIS A 39 13.27 3.79 -9.86
N GLY A 40 12.74 4.66 -9.00
CA GLY A 40 11.88 5.80 -9.41
C GLY A 40 10.44 5.42 -9.77
N THR A 41 10.03 4.18 -9.53
CA THR A 41 8.65 3.70 -9.67
C THR A 41 7.93 3.71 -8.33
N ARG A 42 6.64 3.39 -8.32
CA ARG A 42 5.83 3.44 -7.11
C ARG A 42 6.12 2.28 -6.17
N THR A 43 6.20 2.55 -4.86
CA THR A 43 6.23 1.48 -3.85
C THR A 43 5.00 0.58 -4.03
N PRO A 44 5.19 -0.72 -4.31
CA PRO A 44 4.10 -1.62 -4.66
C PRO A 44 3.38 -2.18 -3.43
N GLU A 45 2.27 -2.83 -3.70
CA GLU A 45 1.47 -3.54 -2.71
C GLU A 45 1.84 -5.02 -2.61
N LEU A 46 1.64 -5.60 -1.42
CA LEU A 46 1.77 -7.03 -1.17
C LEU A 46 0.86 -7.86 -2.08
N THR A 47 -0.37 -7.37 -2.29
CA THR A 47 -1.42 -8.08 -3.00
C THR A 47 -1.87 -7.34 -4.26
N TYR A 48 -2.12 -8.09 -5.33
CA TYR A 48 -2.62 -7.60 -6.61
C TYR A 48 -3.95 -8.30 -6.93
N ALA A 49 -5.01 -7.54 -7.14
CA ALA A 49 -6.33 -8.01 -7.53
C ALA A 49 -6.76 -7.45 -8.88
N ASP A 50 -7.29 -8.31 -9.74
CA ASP A 50 -7.78 -7.96 -11.08
C ASP A 50 -8.89 -8.91 -11.56
N SER A 51 -9.49 -8.65 -12.72
CA SER A 51 -10.47 -9.54 -13.38
C SER A 51 -11.65 -9.94 -12.48
N GLY A 52 -12.21 -8.98 -11.74
CA GLY A 52 -13.36 -9.19 -10.85
C GLY A 52 -13.01 -9.89 -9.53
N ALA A 53 -11.74 -9.97 -9.18
CA ALA A 53 -11.27 -10.55 -7.92
C ALA A 53 -11.67 -9.74 -6.69
N LYS A 54 -11.59 -10.39 -5.53
CA LYS A 54 -11.93 -9.78 -4.25
C LYS A 54 -10.86 -10.02 -3.20
N ILE A 55 -10.45 -8.96 -2.50
CA ILE A 55 -9.61 -9.02 -1.31
C ILE A 55 -10.44 -8.52 -0.12
N VAL A 56 -10.46 -9.29 0.96
CA VAL A 56 -11.16 -8.92 2.20
C VAL A 56 -10.25 -9.11 3.41
N ASN A 57 -9.98 -8.03 4.14
CA ASN A 57 -9.37 -8.10 5.46
C ASN A 57 -10.43 -7.95 6.55
N LYS A 58 -10.62 -8.98 7.39
CA LYS A 58 -11.40 -8.94 8.64
C LYS A 58 -10.53 -9.16 9.88
N GLY A 59 -9.26 -9.49 9.69
CA GLY A 59 -8.29 -9.76 10.74
C GLY A 59 -7.30 -8.61 10.90
N THR A 60 -6.03 -8.97 11.12
CA THR A 60 -4.93 -8.03 11.27
C THR A 60 -3.95 -8.19 10.11
N VAL A 61 -3.54 -7.07 9.52
CA VAL A 61 -2.47 -7.00 8.52
C VAL A 61 -1.36 -6.12 9.08
N GLU A 62 -0.13 -6.62 9.04
CA GLU A 62 1.06 -5.89 9.47
C GLU A 62 2.06 -5.87 8.33
N ILE A 63 2.29 -4.70 7.75
CA ILE A 63 3.19 -4.52 6.61
C ILE A 63 4.28 -3.48 6.92
N GLN A 64 5.47 -3.67 6.35
CA GLN A 64 6.60 -2.75 6.49
C GLN A 64 7.10 -2.33 5.11
N ASN A 65 7.27 -1.02 4.87
CA ASN A 65 7.86 -0.45 3.65
C ASN A 65 7.18 -0.81 2.31
N LEU A 66 5.97 -1.34 2.32
CA LEU A 66 5.13 -1.62 1.14
C LEU A 66 3.66 -1.36 1.41
N GLY A 67 2.85 -1.30 0.35
CA GLY A 67 1.40 -1.16 0.45
C GLY A 67 0.68 -2.50 0.68
N PHE A 68 -0.62 -2.49 0.97
CA PHE A 68 -1.37 -3.74 1.20
C PHE A 68 -1.99 -4.31 -0.07
N ALA A 69 -2.88 -3.57 -0.75
CA ALA A 69 -3.62 -4.10 -1.89
C ALA A 69 -3.75 -3.12 -3.07
N PHE A 70 -3.33 -3.60 -4.24
CA PHE A 70 -3.59 -2.98 -5.53
C PHE A 70 -4.81 -3.64 -6.18
N VAL A 71 -5.88 -2.88 -6.35
CA VAL A 71 -7.17 -3.33 -6.87
C VAL A 71 -7.41 -2.64 -8.21
N THR A 72 -7.40 -3.41 -9.30
CA THR A 72 -7.59 -2.87 -10.64
C THR A 72 -8.66 -3.62 -11.44
N GLY A 73 -9.27 -2.94 -12.41
CA GLY A 73 -10.26 -3.53 -13.29
C GLY A 73 -11.68 -3.49 -12.72
N GLU A 74 -12.67 -3.47 -13.62
CA GLU A 74 -14.08 -3.43 -13.27
C GLU A 74 -14.50 -4.64 -12.42
N ASN A 75 -15.38 -4.41 -11.45
CA ASN A 75 -15.88 -5.41 -10.50
C ASN A 75 -14.82 -6.02 -9.57
N THR A 76 -13.58 -5.54 -9.60
CA THR A 76 -12.54 -5.94 -8.65
C THR A 76 -12.68 -5.10 -7.37
N THR A 77 -12.64 -5.76 -6.20
CA THR A 77 -12.89 -5.08 -4.92
C THR A 77 -11.84 -5.39 -3.86
N GLY A 78 -11.41 -4.36 -3.12
CA GLY A 78 -10.62 -4.50 -1.89
C GLY A 78 -11.40 -3.96 -0.70
N ILE A 79 -11.54 -4.73 0.36
CA ILE A 79 -12.31 -4.33 1.55
C ILE A 79 -11.47 -4.53 2.79
N ASN A 80 -11.25 -3.47 3.56
CA ASN A 80 -10.74 -3.56 4.92
C ASN A 80 -11.87 -3.37 5.93
N SER A 81 -12.19 -4.40 6.70
CA SER A 81 -13.06 -4.36 7.88
C SER A 81 -12.32 -4.74 9.17
N GLY A 82 -11.03 -5.06 9.06
CA GLY A 82 -10.13 -5.38 10.17
C GLY A 82 -9.17 -4.25 10.49
N THR A 83 -7.95 -4.59 10.87
CA THR A 83 -6.88 -3.63 11.15
C THR A 83 -5.73 -3.81 10.17
N ILE A 84 -5.19 -2.72 9.66
CA ILE A 84 -3.96 -2.69 8.86
C ILE A 84 -2.96 -1.75 9.55
N SER A 85 -1.77 -2.24 9.86
CA SER A 85 -0.65 -1.45 10.37
C SER A 85 0.45 -1.40 9.32
N LEU A 86 0.86 -0.21 8.92
CA LEU A 86 1.99 0.02 8.01
C LEU A 86 3.12 0.73 8.75
N LEU A 87 4.28 0.09 8.85
CA LEU A 87 5.52 0.70 9.31
C LEU A 87 6.33 1.19 8.10
N GLN A 88 6.64 2.48 8.04
CA GLN A 88 7.54 3.08 7.06
C GLN A 88 8.83 3.52 7.77
N ASN A 89 9.93 2.82 7.50
CA ASN A 89 11.26 3.12 8.03
C ASN A 89 12.37 3.08 6.97
N GLY A 90 11.99 2.90 5.70
CA GLY A 90 12.92 2.92 4.56
C GLY A 90 13.58 4.28 4.33
N LYS A 91 14.85 4.26 3.93
CA LYS A 91 15.72 5.44 3.74
C LYS A 91 15.31 6.35 2.57
N ASP A 92 14.55 5.85 1.59
CA ASP A 92 14.01 6.63 0.46
C ASP A 92 12.51 6.36 0.30
N PRO A 93 11.65 7.02 1.10
CA PRO A 93 10.23 6.68 1.20
C PRO A 93 9.41 7.17 0.00
N ALA A 94 10.03 7.55 -1.12
CA ALA A 94 9.38 8.22 -2.22
C ALA A 94 9.31 7.36 -3.49
N PRO A 95 8.11 7.09 -4.03
CA PRO A 95 6.82 7.53 -3.50
C PRO A 95 6.36 6.62 -2.35
N SER A 96 5.65 7.22 -1.39
CA SER A 96 5.22 6.54 -0.18
C SER A 96 4.31 5.35 -0.46
N PRO A 97 4.36 4.29 0.36
CA PRO A 97 3.45 3.18 0.22
C PRO A 97 1.99 3.64 0.36
N ILE A 98 1.15 3.04 -0.48
CA ILE A 98 -0.31 3.23 -0.44
C ILE A 98 -0.89 1.95 0.17
N VAL A 99 -1.67 2.07 1.24
CA VAL A 99 -2.24 0.87 1.87
C VAL A 99 -3.25 0.21 0.95
N LEU A 100 -4.24 0.95 0.46
CA LEU A 100 -5.22 0.46 -0.51
C LEU A 100 -5.25 1.38 -1.75
N LEU A 101 -4.93 0.82 -2.91
CA LEU A 101 -4.96 1.52 -4.20
C LEU A 101 -6.02 0.90 -5.11
N ALA A 102 -6.99 1.70 -5.55
CA ALA A 102 -7.97 1.33 -6.58
C ALA A 102 -7.73 2.07 -7.90
N THR A 103 -7.63 1.36 -9.01
CA THR A 103 -7.47 1.95 -10.36
C THR A 103 -8.33 1.26 -11.42
N ASN A 104 -8.52 1.91 -12.58
CA ASN A 104 -9.14 1.32 -13.78
C ASN A 104 -10.51 0.66 -13.52
N GLY A 105 -11.39 1.33 -12.77
CA GLY A 105 -12.74 0.83 -12.44
C GLY A 105 -12.79 -0.12 -11.23
N GLY A 106 -11.67 -0.34 -10.54
CA GLY A 106 -11.63 -1.04 -9.26
C GLY A 106 -12.29 -0.23 -8.13
N SER A 107 -12.59 -0.90 -7.02
CA SER A 107 -13.16 -0.26 -5.84
C SER A 107 -12.45 -0.71 -4.57
N ALA A 108 -12.13 0.23 -3.69
CA ALA A 108 -11.52 -0.06 -2.39
C ALA A 108 -12.30 0.60 -1.26
N THR A 109 -12.73 -0.17 -0.25
CA THR A 109 -13.46 0.37 0.90
C THR A 109 -12.74 0.08 2.20
N ASN A 110 -12.66 1.07 3.08
CA ASN A 110 -12.19 0.91 4.45
C ASN A 110 -13.32 1.14 5.46
N ALA A 111 -13.79 0.05 6.07
CA ALA A 111 -14.70 0.03 7.22
C ALA A 111 -13.97 -0.35 8.54
N GLY A 112 -12.66 -0.61 8.48
CA GLY A 112 -11.80 -0.94 9.61
C GLY A 112 -10.82 0.19 9.96
N THR A 113 -9.70 -0.17 10.58
CA THR A 113 -8.63 0.79 10.95
C THR A 113 -7.41 0.62 10.08
N ILE A 114 -6.83 1.73 9.62
CA ILE A 114 -5.51 1.78 8.98
C ILE A 114 -4.62 2.68 9.83
N THR A 115 -3.51 2.13 10.34
CA THR A 115 -2.53 2.85 11.15
C THR A 115 -1.20 2.92 10.39
N GLY A 116 -0.75 4.13 10.09
CA GLY A 116 0.60 4.36 9.59
C GLY A 116 1.55 4.75 10.72
N LYS A 117 2.72 4.11 10.79
CA LYS A 117 3.82 4.47 11.69
C LYS A 117 5.05 4.78 10.85
N VAL A 118 5.70 5.89 11.13
CA VAL A 118 6.91 6.31 10.43
C VAL A 118 8.00 6.41 11.48
N THR A 119 9.10 5.68 11.32
CA THR A 119 10.24 5.77 12.24
C THR A 119 11.43 6.36 11.52
N GLU A 120 11.93 7.48 12.01
CA GLU A 120 13.18 8.06 11.57
C GLU A 120 14.29 7.77 12.57
N GLN A 121 15.51 7.58 12.07
CA GLN A 121 16.68 7.97 12.85
C GLN A 121 17.04 9.45 12.66
N HIS A 122 16.77 10.11 11.53
CA HIS A 122 17.08 11.54 11.38
C HIS A 122 16.23 12.24 10.30
N SER A 123 15.22 13.00 10.72
CA SER A 123 14.56 14.13 10.01
C SER A 123 13.50 13.81 8.96
N VAL A 124 12.32 14.39 9.17
CA VAL A 124 11.24 14.54 8.19
C VAL A 124 11.80 15.45 7.11
N PHE A 125 12.40 14.86 6.08
CA PHE A 125 13.06 15.60 5.02
C PHE A 125 12.02 16.17 4.05
N ASN A 126 11.99 17.50 3.92
CA ASN A 126 11.28 18.20 2.86
C ASN A 126 12.01 17.98 1.53
N LYS A 127 11.57 16.98 0.75
CA LYS A 127 12.20 16.61 -0.54
C LYS A 127 11.81 17.56 -1.69
N TYR A 128 10.77 18.38 -1.52
CA TYR A 128 10.20 19.22 -2.59
C TYR A 128 10.01 20.68 -2.16
N SER A 129 11.09 21.35 -1.75
CA SER A 129 11.17 22.82 -1.82
C SER A 129 11.30 23.29 -3.29
N THR A 130 10.41 22.85 -4.19
CA THR A 130 10.50 23.17 -5.63
C THR A 130 9.25 23.82 -6.21
N GLY A 131 8.22 24.12 -5.42
CA GLY A 131 7.05 24.89 -5.90
C GLY A 131 6.24 24.21 -7.00
N THR A 132 6.40 22.90 -7.19
CA THR A 132 5.72 22.11 -8.24
C THR A 132 4.62 21.25 -7.63
N SER A 133 3.36 21.54 -7.96
CA SER A 133 2.20 20.72 -7.56
C SER A 133 2.11 19.45 -8.41
N ASN A 134 2.55 18.31 -7.88
CA ASN A 134 2.29 17.00 -8.48
C ASN A 134 0.96 16.46 -7.94
N SER A 135 0.00 16.15 -8.81
CA SER A 135 -1.33 15.64 -8.44
C SER A 135 -1.33 14.28 -7.71
N PHE A 136 -0.21 13.55 -7.73
CA PHE A 136 -0.02 12.29 -7.01
C PHE A 136 0.63 12.48 -5.63
N ILE A 137 1.05 13.70 -5.31
CA ILE A 137 1.70 14.06 -4.05
C ILE A 137 0.80 15.12 -3.43
N PHE A 138 0.05 14.74 -2.40
CA PHE A 138 -0.67 15.75 -1.61
C PHE A 138 0.31 16.86 -1.24
N ASN A 139 -0.06 18.10 -1.51
CA ASN A 139 0.76 19.30 -1.31
C ASN A 139 0.93 19.56 0.19
N ASN A 140 1.66 18.66 0.85
CA ASN A 140 1.89 18.58 2.27
C ASN A 140 3.38 18.28 2.46
N ASP A 141 4.04 19.02 3.34
CA ASP A 141 5.49 19.03 3.57
C ASP A 141 6.06 17.68 4.12
N VAL A 142 5.26 16.61 4.12
CA VAL A 142 5.60 15.26 4.57
C VAL A 142 4.89 14.23 3.68
N SER A 143 5.64 13.42 2.93
CA SER A 143 5.12 12.24 2.22
C SER A 143 5.64 11.00 2.95
N SER A 144 4.78 10.34 3.72
CA SER A 144 5.20 9.19 4.52
C SER A 144 4.33 7.95 4.30
N ILE A 145 3.01 8.09 4.37
CA ILE A 145 2.04 7.00 4.17
C ILE A 145 0.76 7.56 3.55
N THR A 146 0.18 6.86 2.56
CA THR A 146 -1.16 7.17 2.06
C THR A 146 -2.13 6.02 2.37
N GLY A 147 -3.25 6.31 3.02
CA GLY A 147 -4.21 5.26 3.42
C GLY A 147 -5.01 4.69 2.24
N LEU A 148 -5.65 5.55 1.46
CA LEU A 148 -6.55 5.17 0.36
C LEU A 148 -6.31 6.07 -0.85
N VAL A 149 -6.21 5.50 -2.05
CA VAL A 149 -6.17 6.26 -3.32
C VAL A 149 -7.06 5.61 -4.39
N ALA A 150 -7.89 6.43 -5.07
CA ALA A 150 -8.69 6.05 -6.22
C ALA A 150 -8.26 6.87 -7.43
N GLN A 151 -8.02 6.21 -8.56
CA GLN A 151 -7.65 6.85 -9.82
C GLN A 151 -8.38 6.19 -10.99
N SER A 152 -8.41 6.86 -12.15
CA SER A 152 -8.91 6.27 -13.40
C SER A 152 -10.30 5.62 -13.24
N ASN A 153 -11.31 6.44 -12.92
CA ASN A 153 -12.71 6.04 -12.73
C ASN A 153 -12.96 5.01 -11.60
N SER A 154 -12.08 4.98 -10.59
CA SER A 154 -12.24 4.12 -9.42
C SER A 154 -12.97 4.81 -8.28
N THR A 155 -13.44 4.02 -7.31
CA THR A 155 -14.17 4.50 -6.14
C THR A 155 -13.48 4.12 -4.84
N ILE A 156 -13.53 5.04 -3.86
CA ILE A 156 -13.25 4.80 -2.44
C ILE A 156 -14.50 5.11 -1.63
#